data_AF-A0A7S1RV99-F1
#
_entry.id   AF-A0A7S1RV99-F1
#
_cell.length_a   1.000
_cell.length_b   1.000
_cell.length_c   1.000
_cell.angle_alpha   90.00
_cell.angle_beta   90.00
_cell.angle_gamma   90.00
#
_symmetry.space_group_name_H-M   'P 1'
#
loop_
_entity.id
_entity.type
_entity.pdbx_description
1 polymer ?
#
loop_
_entity_poly.entity_id
_entity_poly.type
_entity_poly.pdbx_seq_one_letter_code
_entity_poly.pdbx_strand_id
1 'polypeptide(L)'
;HATSLKARGKLPTGLNTTLPVLHQENKIVYLVRHAEACHNVQEKCAQDQCRKAGGQESDVEAARKRALEDEAFLDASLSPGGENQVSSAARDFSELLERTHYPYPDVVFVSPLHRALQT
;
A
#
# COMPACT_ATOMS: atom_id res chain seq x y z
N HIS A 1 56.99 41.52 -28.81
CA HIS A 1 57.03 40.16 -29.36
C HIS A 1 56.51 39.19 -28.31
N ALA A 2 55.22 38.84 -28.36
CA ALA A 2 54.59 37.91 -27.44
C ALA A 2 53.94 36.78 -28.26
N THR A 3 54.52 35.59 -28.16
CA THR A 3 54.13 34.39 -28.91
C THR A 3 53.09 33.63 -28.09
N SER A 4 51.82 33.72 -28.46
CA SER A 4 50.73 32.95 -27.83
C SER A 4 50.43 31.71 -28.66
N LEU A 5 50.82 30.55 -28.13
CA LEU A 5 50.59 29.21 -28.67
C LEU A 5 49.09 28.88 -28.66
N LYS A 6 48.45 28.87 -29.84
CA LYS A 6 47.12 28.28 -30.04
C LYS A 6 47.25 26.77 -30.18
N ALA A 7 47.09 26.03 -29.08
CA ALA A 7 46.84 24.59 -29.12
C ALA A 7 45.37 24.35 -29.51
N ARG A 8 45.11 24.13 -30.80
CA ARG A 8 43.80 23.61 -31.27
C ARG A 8 43.78 22.10 -31.05
N GLY A 9 43.25 21.67 -29.91
CA GLY A 9 42.88 20.28 -29.70
C GLY A 9 41.79 19.88 -30.69
N LYS A 10 42.09 18.92 -31.59
CA LYS A 10 41.06 18.21 -32.36
C LYS A 10 40.24 17.38 -31.37
N LEU A 11 38.98 17.75 -31.17
CA LEU A 11 38.02 16.87 -30.51
C LEU A 11 37.84 15.61 -31.38
N PRO A 12 37.93 14.40 -30.83
CA PRO A 12 37.73 13.18 -31.59
C PRO A 12 36.29 13.13 -32.11
N THR A 13 36.13 13.29 -33.41
CA THR A 13 34.94 12.92 -34.18
C THR A 13 34.83 11.40 -34.17
N GLY A 14 34.01 10.85 -33.27
CA GLY A 14 33.71 9.42 -33.32
C GLY A 14 33.26 8.81 -32.00
N LEU A 15 32.23 9.36 -31.37
CA LEU A 15 31.42 8.60 -30.42
C LEU A 15 29.95 8.85 -30.76
N ASN A 16 29.48 8.19 -31.83
CA ASN A 16 28.06 7.89 -31.99
C ASN A 16 27.70 6.80 -30.97
N THR A 17 27.74 7.15 -29.69
CA THR A 17 27.15 6.36 -28.63
C THR A 17 25.64 6.56 -28.76
N THR A 18 24.99 5.66 -29.50
CA THR A 18 23.55 5.43 -29.33
C THR A 18 23.37 5.05 -27.88
N LEU A 19 22.96 6.01 -27.05
CA LEU A 19 22.58 5.76 -25.67
C LEU A 19 21.56 4.61 -25.69
N PRO A 20 21.74 3.56 -24.87
CA PRO A 20 20.77 2.49 -24.80
C PRO A 20 19.43 3.14 -24.47
N VAL A 21 18.45 2.94 -25.35
CA VAL A 21 17.07 3.35 -25.11
C VAL A 21 16.64 2.61 -23.85
N LEU A 22 16.62 3.32 -22.72
CA LEU A 22 16.10 2.78 -21.47
C LEU A 22 14.66 2.37 -21.73
N HIS A 23 14.42 1.07 -21.82
CA HIS A 23 13.07 0.54 -21.85
C HIS A 23 12.44 0.88 -20.51
N GLN A 24 11.61 1.91 -20.50
CA GLN A 24 10.83 2.26 -19.33
C GLN A 24 9.65 1.30 -19.26
N GLU A 25 9.83 0.21 -18.53
CA GLU A 25 8.72 -0.69 -18.20
C GLU A 25 7.84 -0.04 -17.15
N ASN A 26 6.61 0.30 -17.52
CA ASN A 26 5.61 0.75 -16.56
C ASN A 26 5.10 -0.45 -15.75
N LYS A 27 5.08 -0.32 -14.42
CA LYS A 27 4.53 -1.32 -13.50
C LYS A 27 3.31 -0.73 -12.79
N ILE A 28 2.30 -1.55 -12.56
CA ILE A 28 1.09 -1.18 -11.82
C ILE A 28 1.12 -1.92 -10.49
N VAL A 29 0.87 -1.20 -9.41
CA VAL A 29 0.89 -1.74 -8.04
C VAL A 29 -0.48 -1.52 -7.40
N TYR A 30 -1.07 -2.60 -6.93
CA TYR A 30 -2.33 -2.57 -6.18
C TYR A 30 -2.03 -2.67 -4.69
N LEU A 31 -2.61 -1.76 -3.90
CA LEU A 31 -2.47 -1.75 -2.44
C LEU A 31 -3.84 -2.03 -1.81
N VAL A 32 -3.94 -3.18 -1.16
CA VAL A 32 -5.17 -3.66 -0.52
C VAL A 32 -4.86 -3.93 0.95
N ARG A 33 -5.76 -3.49 1.84
CA ARG A 33 -5.69 -3.86 3.25
C ARG A 33 -6.42 -5.19 3.46
N HIS A 34 -6.09 -5.90 4.53
CA HIS A 34 -6.94 -7.00 4.97
C HIS A 34 -8.37 -6.51 5.25
N ALA A 35 -9.35 -7.40 5.11
CA ALA A 35 -10.72 -7.14 5.51
C ALA A 35 -10.83 -6.88 7.03
N GLU A 36 -11.98 -6.41 7.49
CA GLU A 36 -12.21 -6.08 8.91
C GLU A 36 -11.90 -7.28 9.82
N ALA A 37 -10.97 -7.11 10.77
CA ALA A 37 -10.64 -8.12 11.76
C ALA A 37 -11.36 -7.85 13.09
N CYS A 38 -11.43 -8.87 13.96
CA CYS A 38 -12.07 -8.75 15.27
C CYS A 38 -11.52 -7.60 16.12
N HIS A 39 -10.21 -7.33 16.06
CA HIS A 39 -9.60 -6.21 16.77
C HIS A 39 -10.11 -4.85 16.25
N ASN A 40 -10.38 -4.70 14.96
CA ASN A 40 -10.90 -3.44 14.39
C ASN A 40 -12.31 -3.14 14.93
N VAL A 41 -13.12 -4.18 15.13
CA VAL A 41 -14.44 -4.04 15.76
C VAL A 41 -14.31 -3.55 17.20
N GLN A 42 -13.35 -4.08 17.96
CA GLN A 42 -13.12 -3.69 19.35
C GLN A 42 -12.55 -2.28 19.47
N GLU A 43 -11.60 -1.91 18.61
CA GLU A 43 -11.11 -0.53 18.48
C GLU A 43 -12.27 0.44 18.25
N LYS A 44 -13.13 0.14 17.26
CA LYS A 44 -14.29 0.97 16.94
C LYS A 44 -15.27 1.07 18.10
N CYS A 45 -15.54 -0.05 18.77
CA CYS A 45 -16.42 -0.09 19.95
C CYS A 45 -15.87 0.80 21.08
N ALA A 46 -14.58 0.69 21.39
CA ALA A 46 -13.92 1.49 22.42
C ALA A 46 -13.94 2.99 22.08
N GLN A 47 -13.65 3.34 20.83
CA GLN A 47 -13.74 4.72 20.34
C GLN A 47 -15.17 5.26 20.46
N ASP A 48 -16.18 4.50 20.03
CA ASP A 48 -17.57 4.92 20.06
C ASP A 48 -18.11 5.08 21.48
N GLN A 49 -17.70 4.21 22.41
CA GLN A 49 -18.04 4.35 23.83
C GLN A 49 -17.43 5.63 24.42
N CYS A 50 -16.16 5.92 24.11
CA CYS A 50 -15.50 7.14 24.57
C CYS A 50 -16.16 8.41 24.02
N ARG A 51 -16.49 8.44 22.72
CA ARG A 51 -17.22 9.56 22.09
C ARG A 51 -18.60 9.76 22.72
N LYS A 52 -19.34 8.68 22.99
CA LYS A 52 -20.66 8.75 23.65
C LYS A 52 -20.57 9.28 25.09
N ALA A 53 -19.46 9.04 25.76
CA ALA A 53 -19.18 9.59 27.08
C ALA A 53 -18.72 11.07 27.05
N GLY A 54 -18.60 11.68 25.86
CA GLY A 54 -18.14 13.06 25.70
C GLY A 54 -16.61 13.22 25.75
N GLY A 55 -15.87 12.13 25.56
CA GLY A 55 -14.41 12.16 25.51
C GLY A 55 -13.88 13.00 24.34
N GLN A 56 -12.72 13.63 24.54
CA GLN A 56 -12.02 14.36 23.49
C GLN A 56 -11.29 13.39 22.56
N GLU A 57 -10.82 13.87 21.40
CA GLU A 57 -10.14 13.00 20.42
C GLU A 57 -8.90 12.28 21.00
N SER A 58 -8.20 12.92 21.93
CA SER A 58 -7.09 12.29 22.67
C SER A 58 -7.55 11.10 23.51
N ASP A 59 -8.72 11.18 24.13
CA ASP A 59 -9.29 10.12 24.96
C ASP A 59 -9.79 8.96 24.09
N VAL A 60 -10.36 9.29 22.93
CA VAL A 60 -10.81 8.32 21.92
C VAL A 60 -9.63 7.50 21.40
N GLU A 61 -8.51 8.16 21.11
CA GLU A 61 -7.29 7.48 20.66
C GLU A 61 -6.62 6.68 21.78
N ALA A 62 -6.67 7.16 23.03
CA ALA A 62 -6.21 6.39 24.18
C ALA A 62 -7.07 5.14 24.42
N ALA A 63 -8.40 5.24 24.25
CA ALA A 63 -9.32 4.12 24.33
C ALA A 63 -9.05 3.09 23.21
N ARG A 64 -8.79 3.55 21.98
CA ARG A 64 -8.38 2.69 20.87
C ARG A 64 -7.12 1.89 21.19
N LYS A 65 -6.07 2.57 21.68
CA LYS A 65 -4.80 1.91 22.03
C LYS A 65 -4.98 0.90 23.16
N ARG A 66 -5.74 1.23 24.19
CA ARG A 66 -6.02 0.33 25.30
C ARG A 66 -6.80 -0.92 24.85
N ALA A 67 -7.68 -0.78 23.86
CA ALA A 67 -8.38 -1.93 23.27
C ALA A 67 -7.43 -2.92 22.56
N LEU A 68 -6.22 -2.50 22.18
CA LEU A 68 -5.22 -3.37 21.52
C LEU A 68 -4.22 -4.01 22.49
N GLU A 69 -4.36 -3.80 23.80
CA GLU A 69 -3.47 -4.42 24.81
C GLU A 69 -3.72 -5.93 24.98
N ASP A 70 -4.83 -6.45 24.43
CA ASP A 70 -5.12 -7.89 24.42
C ASP A 70 -4.26 -8.61 23.38
N GLU A 71 -3.43 -9.56 23.83
CA GLU A 71 -2.57 -10.38 22.96
C GLU A 71 -3.37 -11.15 21.89
N ALA A 72 -4.65 -11.46 22.16
CA ALA A 72 -5.53 -12.09 21.18
C ALA A 72 -5.75 -11.24 19.91
N PHE A 73 -5.41 -9.95 19.94
CA PHE A 73 -5.60 -9.02 18.82
C PHE A 73 -4.39 -8.86 17.91
N LEU A 74 -3.21 -9.38 18.29
CA LEU A 74 -1.98 -9.28 17.47
C LEU A 74 -2.17 -9.94 16.10
N ASP A 75 -2.78 -11.13 16.09
CA ASP A 75 -3.08 -11.89 14.89
C ASP A 75 -4.54 -12.36 14.84
N ALA A 76 -5.44 -11.47 15.23
CA ALA A 76 -6.88 -11.74 15.18
C ALA A 76 -7.34 -12.04 13.74
N SER A 77 -8.22 -13.04 13.63
CA SER A 77 -8.92 -13.40 12.40
C SER A 77 -9.92 -12.31 11.96
N LEU A 78 -10.47 -12.49 10.76
CA LEU A 78 -11.55 -11.65 10.26
C LEU A 78 -12.77 -11.66 11.19
N SER A 79 -13.47 -10.53 11.25
CA SER A 79 -14.81 -10.46 11.82
C SER A 79 -15.81 -11.10 10.84
N PRO A 80 -17.04 -11.44 11.27
CA PRO A 80 -18.11 -11.82 10.33
C PRO A 80 -18.38 -10.76 9.26
N GLY A 81 -18.18 -9.47 9.59
CA GLY A 81 -18.24 -8.37 8.64
C GLY A 81 -17.09 -8.44 7.62
N GLY A 82 -15.88 -8.75 8.07
CA GLY A 82 -14.71 -8.97 7.22
C GLY A 82 -14.87 -10.15 6.27
N GLU A 83 -15.40 -11.28 6.73
CA GLU A 83 -15.67 -12.45 5.87
C GLU A 83 -16.63 -12.11 4.71
N ASN A 84 -17.65 -11.29 5.00
CA ASN A 84 -18.56 -10.79 3.97
C ASN A 84 -17.85 -9.84 2.99
N GLN A 85 -16.91 -9.01 3.47
CA GLN A 85 -16.10 -8.15 2.59
C GLN A 85 -15.24 -8.97 1.63
N VAL A 86 -14.60 -10.05 2.10
CA VAL A 86 -13.81 -10.95 1.24
C VAL A 86 -14.69 -11.57 0.17
N SER A 87 -15.89 -12.01 0.56
CA SER A 87 -16.85 -12.64 -0.35
C SER A 87 -17.26 -11.72 -1.50
N SER A 88 -17.35 -10.40 -1.28
CA SER A 88 -17.65 -9.43 -2.34
C SER A 88 -16.40 -8.87 -3.05
N ALA A 89 -15.25 -8.83 -2.37
CA ALA A 89 -14.04 -8.17 -2.87
C ALA A 89 -13.54 -8.75 -4.20
N ALA A 90 -13.56 -10.07 -4.37
CA ALA A 90 -13.12 -10.69 -5.62
C ALA A 90 -13.96 -10.26 -6.83
N ARG A 91 -15.29 -10.17 -6.65
CA ARG A 91 -16.20 -9.70 -7.68
C ARG A 91 -15.98 -8.21 -7.94
N ASP A 92 -15.98 -7.39 -6.90
CA ASP A 92 -15.89 -5.95 -7.03
C ASP A 92 -14.53 -5.53 -7.65
N PHE A 93 -13.44 -6.24 -7.34
CA PHE A 93 -12.14 -6.04 -7.96
C PHE A 93 -12.12 -6.47 -9.43
N SER A 94 -12.74 -7.61 -9.76
CA SER A 94 -12.86 -8.07 -11.16
C SER A 94 -13.66 -7.07 -12.00
N GLU A 95 -14.81 -6.60 -11.48
CA GLU A 95 -15.62 -5.57 -12.14
C GLU A 95 -14.86 -4.25 -12.31
N LEU A 96 -14.05 -3.84 -11.33
CA LEU A 96 -13.20 -2.65 -11.43
C LEU A 96 -12.18 -2.80 -12.57
N LEU A 97 -11.51 -3.94 -12.67
CA LEU A 97 -10.52 -4.19 -13.71
C LEU A 97 -11.16 -4.27 -15.10
N GLU A 98 -12.31 -4.94 -15.22
CA GLU A 98 -13.07 -5.02 -16.48
C GLU A 98 -13.55 -3.65 -16.98
N ARG A 99 -13.81 -2.71 -16.05
CA ARG A 99 -14.24 -1.35 -16.38
C ARG A 99 -13.09 -0.37 -16.61
N THR A 100 -11.85 -0.80 -16.42
CA THR A 100 -10.66 0.05 -16.57
C THR A 100 -9.70 -0.54 -17.60
N HIS A 101 -8.60 0.16 -17.86
CA HIS A 101 -7.52 -0.32 -18.73
C HIS A 101 -6.44 -1.10 -17.96
N TYR A 102 -6.62 -1.26 -16.64
CA TYR A 102 -5.63 -1.88 -15.78
C TYR A 102 -5.80 -3.41 -15.80
N PRO A 103 -4.71 -4.19 -15.97
CA PRO A 103 -4.78 -5.64 -16.01
C PRO A 103 -4.85 -6.24 -14.60
N TYR A 104 -5.22 -7.51 -14.51
CA TYR A 104 -5.06 -8.30 -13.28
C TYR A 104 -3.58 -8.34 -12.85
N PRO A 105 -3.31 -8.40 -11.53
CA PRO A 105 -1.94 -8.52 -11.02
C PRO A 105 -1.33 -9.88 -11.39
N ASP A 106 -0.10 -9.88 -11.89
CA ASP A 106 0.67 -11.11 -12.17
C ASP A 106 1.15 -11.82 -10.88
N VAL A 107 1.40 -11.02 -9.84
CA VAL A 107 1.97 -11.49 -8.56
C VAL A 107 1.24 -10.81 -7.41
N VAL A 108 0.91 -11.60 -6.39
CA VAL A 108 0.26 -11.13 -5.16
C VAL A 108 1.18 -11.41 -3.98
N PHE A 109 1.43 -10.39 -3.17
CA PHE A 109 2.18 -10.50 -1.92
C PHE A 109 1.24 -10.29 -0.74
N VAL A 110 1.31 -11.18 0.24
CA VAL A 110 0.43 -11.16 1.42
C VAL A 110 1.29 -11.25 2.68
N SER A 111 0.92 -10.47 3.69
CA SER A 111 1.52 -10.56 5.02
C SER A 111 1.25 -11.93 5.65
N PRO A 112 2.15 -12.51 6.47
CA PRO A 112 1.92 -13.81 7.12
C PRO A 112 0.85 -13.78 8.23
N LEU A 113 0.13 -12.67 8.42
CA LEU A 113 -0.93 -12.52 9.42
C LEU A 113 -2.22 -13.20 8.93
N HIS A 114 -2.93 -13.90 9.83
CA HIS A 114 -4.12 -14.69 9.49
C HIS A 114 -5.17 -13.89 8.73
N ARG A 115 -5.50 -12.69 9.21
CA ARG A 115 -6.45 -11.79 8.54
C ARG A 115 -6.05 -11.41 7.11
N ALA A 116 -4.75 -11.27 6.84
CA ALA A 116 -4.27 -10.95 5.51
C ALA A 116 -4.33 -12.18 4.59
N LEU A 117 -4.03 -13.38 5.10
CA LEU A 117 -4.16 -14.64 4.36
C LEU A 117 -5.62 -15.03 4.08
N GLN A 118 -6.53 -14.65 4.97
CA GLN A 118 -7.97 -14.87 4.80
C GLN A 118 -8.63 -13.90 3.79
N THR A 119 -8.00 -12.76 3.54
CA THR A 119 -8.48 -11.74 2.59
C THR A 119 -8.03 -12.07 1.18
#